data_AF-A0A3S0KT84-F1
#
_entry.id   AF-A0A3S0KT84-F1
#
_cell.length_a   1.000
_cell.length_b   1.000
_cell.length_c   1.000
_cell.angle_alpha   90.00
_cell.angle_beta   90.00
_cell.angle_gamma   90.00
#
_symmetry.space_group_name_H-M   'P 1'
#
loop_
_entity.id
_entity.type
_entity.pdbx_description
1 polymer ?
#
loop_
_entity_poly.entity_id
_entity_poly.type
_entity_poly.pdbx_seq_one_letter_code
_entity_poly.pdbx_strand_id
1 'polypeptide(L)' 'MSSLSKTALTLTFGYFCLWCTGPLLFDSHALWYGVPLWFWLSCIGAPLMLIALLIKLIGKIDD' A
#
# COMPACT_ATOMS: atom_id res chain seq x y z
N MET A 1 -5.89 3.17 22.46
CA MET A 1 -4.58 3.14 21.75
C MET A 1 -4.39 1.95 20.79
N SER A 2 -5.29 0.95 20.72
CA SER A 2 -5.08 -0.25 19.89
C SER A 2 -5.43 -0.08 18.39
N SER A 3 -6.22 0.94 18.02
CA SER A 3 -6.74 1.11 16.65
C SER A 3 -5.65 1.56 15.66
N LEU A 4 -4.83 2.55 16.03
CA LEU A 4 -3.77 3.08 15.16
C LEU A 4 -2.68 2.05 14.87
N SER A 5 -2.26 1.27 15.87
CA SER A 5 -1.25 0.22 15.69
C SER A 5 -1.74 -0.88 14.75
N LYS A 6 -3.01 -1.31 14.86
CA LYS A 6 -3.62 -2.27 13.92
C LYS A 6 -3.72 -1.72 12.50
N THR A 7 -4.09 -0.45 12.35
CA THR A 7 -4.14 0.20 11.04
C THR A 7 -2.75 0.30 10.42
N ALA A 8 -1.73 0.70 11.19
CA ALA A 8 -0.35 0.73 10.73
C ALA A 8 0.13 -0.66 10.31
N LEU A 9 -0.13 -1.70 11.11
CA LEU A 9 0.24 -3.09 10.79
C LEU A 9 -0.45 -3.59 9.52
N THR A 10 -1.73 -3.26 9.33
CA THR A 10 -2.49 -3.60 8.13
C THR A 10 -1.96 -2.87 6.90
N LEU A 11 -1.56 -1.60 7.04
CA LEU A 11 -0.91 -0.85 5.96
C LEU A 11 0.45 -1.44 5.60
N THR A 12 1.28 -1.76 6.60
CA THR A 12 2.61 -2.33 6.38
C THR A 12 2.50 -3.71 5.73
N PHE A 13 1.55 -4.53 6.16
CA PHE A 13 1.30 -5.83 5.57
C PHE A 13 0.74 -5.72 4.14
N GLY A 14 -0.20 -4.80 3.91
CA GLY A 14 -0.73 -4.51 2.57
C GLY A 14 0.35 -4.01 1.62
N TYR A 15 1.20 -3.10 2.09
CA TYR A 15 2.37 -2.62 1.36
C TYR A 15 3.34 -3.75 1.08
N PHE A 16 3.60 -4.64 2.03
CA PHE A 16 4.51 -5.79 1.85
C PHE A 16 3.96 -6.81 0.86
N CYS A 17 2.66 -7.13 0.96
CA CYS A 17 1.99 -8.03 0.03
C CYS A 17 1.98 -7.45 -1.37
N LEU A 18 1.68 -6.13 -1.51
CA LEU A 18 1.92 -5.42 -2.76
C LEU A 18 3.38 -5.67 -3.10
N TRP A 19 4.36 -5.24 -2.30
CA TRP A 19 5.82 -5.34 -2.48
C TRP A 19 6.38 -6.72 -2.95
N CYS A 20 5.72 -7.82 -2.62
CA CYS A 20 6.06 -9.14 -3.15
C CYS A 20 5.41 -9.49 -4.50
N THR A 21 4.22 -8.99 -4.84
CA THR A 21 3.57 -9.25 -6.13
C THR A 21 4.25 -8.57 -7.31
N GLY A 22 5.13 -7.60 -7.06
CA GLY A 22 5.85 -6.85 -8.08
C GLY A 22 6.78 -7.65 -8.95
N PRO A 23 7.82 -8.26 -8.37
CA PRO A 23 8.70 -9.15 -9.11
C PRO A 23 7.96 -10.39 -9.66
N LEU A 24 6.78 -10.72 -9.11
CA LEU A 24 5.98 -11.86 -9.56
C LEU A 24 5.10 -11.54 -10.79
N LEU A 25 4.62 -10.30 -10.91
CA LEU A 25 3.72 -9.87 -12.01
C LEU A 25 4.44 -9.09 -13.11
N PHE A 26 5.55 -8.42 -12.80
CA PHE A 26 6.31 -7.64 -13.78
C PHE A 26 7.60 -8.36 -14.18
N ASP A 27 7.61 -8.79 -15.43
CA ASP A 27 8.80 -9.29 -16.13
C ASP A 27 9.94 -8.25 -16.08
N SER A 28 11.19 -8.74 -16.04
CA SER A 28 12.42 -8.01 -15.69
C SER A 28 12.74 -6.78 -16.55
N HIS A 29 11.95 -6.49 -17.57
CA HIS A 29 12.13 -5.39 -18.52
C HIS A 29 11.31 -4.13 -18.25
N ALA A 30 10.43 -4.13 -17.24
CA ALA A 30 9.61 -2.96 -16.91
C ALA A 30 10.37 -1.92 -16.05
N LEU A 31 11.49 -1.44 -16.55
CA LEU A 31 12.26 -0.34 -15.97
C LEU A 31 11.77 0.99 -16.54
N TRP A 32 11.24 1.85 -15.69
CA TRP A 32 10.88 3.22 -16.06
C TRP A 32 11.67 4.19 -15.18
N TYR A 33 12.45 5.08 -15.82
CA TYR A 33 13.36 6.01 -15.14
C TYR A 33 14.46 5.33 -14.30
N GLY A 34 14.89 4.11 -14.70
CA GLY A 34 15.92 3.35 -13.98
C GLY A 34 15.40 2.59 -12.75
N VAL A 35 14.10 2.65 -12.47
CA VAL A 35 13.44 1.93 -11.38
C VAL A 35 12.29 1.07 -11.92
N PRO A 36 11.96 -0.06 -11.29
CA PRO A 36 10.84 -0.88 -11.74
C PRO A 36 9.55 -0.07 -11.74
N LEU A 37 8.75 -0.14 -12.81
CA LEU A 37 7.38 0.42 -12.87
C LEU A 37 6.54 0.03 -11.65
N TRP A 38 6.85 -1.14 -11.12
CA TRP A 38 6.16 -1.68 -10.01
C TRP A 38 6.50 -0.99 -8.66
N PHE A 39 7.71 -0.47 -8.52
CA PHE A 39 8.09 0.41 -7.41
C PHE A 39 7.21 1.67 -7.39
N TRP A 40 6.94 2.25 -8.57
CA TRP A 40 6.05 3.40 -8.72
C TRP A 40 4.61 3.07 -8.28
N LEU A 41 4.10 1.90 -8.67
CA LEU A 41 2.79 1.43 -8.22
C LEU A 41 2.73 1.23 -6.70
N SER A 42 3.79 0.71 -6.09
CA SER A 42 3.88 0.60 -4.61
C SER A 42 3.90 1.96 -3.93
N CYS A 43 4.60 2.93 -4.51
CA CYS A 43 4.66 4.31 -4.01
C CYS A 43 3.30 5.02 -4.05
N ILE A 44 2.45 4.71 -5.04
CA ILE A 44 1.10 5.28 -5.17
C ILE A 44 0.06 4.47 -4.37
N GLY A 45 0.21 3.14 -4.33
CA GLY A 45 -0.70 2.25 -3.63
C GLY A 45 -0.69 2.44 -2.12
N ALA A 46 0.48 2.68 -1.51
CA ALA A 46 0.61 2.95 -0.08
C ALA A 46 -0.23 4.16 0.41
N PRO A 47 -0.10 5.36 -0.17
CA PRO A 47 -0.90 6.51 0.24
C PRO A 47 -2.39 6.35 -0.09
N LEU A 48 -2.75 5.70 -1.21
CA LEU A 48 -4.16 5.40 -1.54
C LEU A 48 -4.81 4.49 -0.50
N MET A 49 -4.10 3.44 -0.09
CA MET A 49 -4.56 2.51 0.94
C MET A 49 -4.64 3.18 2.31
N LEU A 50 -3.72 4.11 2.60
CA LEU A 50 -3.78 4.97 3.79
C LEU A 50 -5.05 5.82 3.80
N ILE A 51 -5.35 6.51 2.69
CA ILE A 51 -6.55 7.35 2.54
C ILE A 51 -7.82 6.51 2.69
N ALA A 52 -7.91 5.37 2.02
CA ALA A 52 -9.08 4.48 2.11
C ALA A 52 -9.32 3.96 3.54
N LEU A 53 -8.26 3.59 4.25
CA LEU A 53 -8.36 3.15 5.65
C LEU A 53 -8.72 4.30 6.58
N LEU A 54 -8.21 5.52 6.34
CA LEU A 54 -8.54 6.69 7.12
C LEU A 54 -10.02 7.10 6.93
N ILE A 55 -10.54 7.01 5.70
CA ILE A 55 -11.97 7.21 5.39
C ILE A 55 -12.83 6.16 6.11
N LYS A 56 -12.42 4.88 6.10
CA LYS A 56 -13.15 3.85 6.87
C LYS A 56 -13.08 4.09 8.37
N LEU A 57 -11.95 4.55 8.89
CA LEU A 57 -11.77 4.80 10.31
C LEU A 57 -12.66 5.97 10.77
N ILE A 58 -12.67 7.08 10.02
CA ILE A 58 -13.48 8.26 10.34
C ILE A 58 -14.97 7.95 10.21
N GLY A 59 -15.39 7.23 9.16
CA GLY A 59 -16.79 6.81 9.00
C GLY A 59 -17.28 5.85 10.08
N LYS A 60 -16.38 5.10 10.73
CA LYS A 60 -16.70 4.21 11.86
C LYS A 60 -16.68 4.93 13.22
N ILE A 61 -16.24 6.20 13.26
CA ILE A 61 -16.25 7.05 14.46
C ILE A 61 -17.51 7.93 14.48
N ASP A 62 -18.09 8.19 13.30
CA ASP A 62 -19.30 9.00 13.10
C ASP A 62 -20.62 8.21 13.32
N ASP A 63 -20.55 6.87 13.35
CA ASP A 63 -21.64 5.94 13.69
C ASP A 63 -21.50 5.42 15.13
#